data_AF-A0A357QKV6-F1
#
_entry.id   AF-A0A357QKV6-F1
#
_cell.length_a   1.000
_cell.length_b   1.000
_cell.length_c   1.000
_cell.angle_alpha   90.00
_cell.angle_beta   90.00
_cell.angle_gamma   90.00
#
_symmetry.space_group_name_H-M   'P 1'
#
loop_
_entity.id
_entity.type
_entity.pdbx_description
1 polymer ?
#
loop_
_entity_poly.entity_id
_entity_poly.type
_entity_poly.pdbx_seq_one_letter_code
_entity_poly.pdbx_strand_id
1 'polypeptide(L)'
;MKKRKNHQLTGEENSTGKLITKNPQKLIYTGKHVTIEVLGTLPMDLSNMKVTICVFNLASLNKTRAKLDLFDSSNIEIFLNNLAEKENINVDFLWDDFKELTTRLEVHREAIYEKEALFLKTCRKNEMTGKIKNLAFNLLKEQDLPEKITRLLGNCGIIGEENARFALFVIALSYKTNYHIHSIVQGESGSGKSHLINTVAECIPQEDVLNFTRITGKALYYFESDDLNNKLILIQDFESLDFNAKLAFRELQSSGNLTSSFAIKDKTGTLNAKIKQVSAQFSSIITTSRTEIFYDNLSRSVIIGVDESYDQTDRIIKYQNDSFSGEFDPGESDSIKCLLRNCVRNLKSYDVINPFANRLILPSGIKMARRLNHQFNCFVANITILNQFMRKKDSKSRLITTKEDLLTAVNSFFNCIFLKVDDLDSSTRQFFEKLKAYIIKNKLTGYLFTQREVRCYLNLSKTMVNRYLSVLINHEYIYIVSGPSNKGFKYKIAVWDDTEKFKNKLKKDLYRQIKKL
;
A
#
# COMPACT_ATOMS: atom_id res chain seq x y z
N MET A 1 1.58 -47.21 20.07
CA MET A 1 2.56 -47.89 19.20
C MET A 1 2.55 -47.26 17.80
N LYS A 2 3.48 -46.36 17.49
CA LYS A 2 3.86 -46.00 16.12
C LYS A 2 5.31 -45.52 16.14
N LYS A 3 6.13 -46.22 15.35
CA LYS A 3 7.60 -46.27 15.40
C LYS A 3 8.23 -44.90 15.17
N ARG A 4 9.19 -44.54 16.04
CA ARG A 4 10.25 -43.57 15.74
C ARG A 4 11.00 -44.06 14.51
N LYS A 5 10.79 -43.41 13.36
CA LYS A 5 11.65 -43.60 12.20
C LYS A 5 12.93 -42.80 12.44
N ASN A 6 14.01 -43.53 12.68
CA ASN A 6 15.37 -43.03 12.53
C ASN A 6 15.51 -42.49 11.11
N HIS A 7 15.74 -41.18 10.97
CA HIS A 7 16.31 -40.67 9.73
C HIS A 7 17.79 -41.05 9.73
N GLN A 8 18.06 -42.18 9.06
CA GLN A 8 19.36 -42.50 8.52
C GLN A 8 19.80 -41.32 7.64
N LEU A 9 20.96 -40.75 7.99
CA LEU A 9 21.75 -39.89 7.11
C LEU A 9 22.21 -40.74 5.94
N THR A 10 21.45 -40.71 4.84
CA THR A 10 21.90 -41.20 3.54
C THR A 10 22.99 -40.26 3.04
N GLY A 11 24.11 -40.85 2.62
CA GLY A 11 25.34 -40.16 2.24
C GLY A 11 25.12 -39.02 1.24
N GLU A 12 25.58 -37.84 1.64
CA GLU A 12 26.03 -36.79 0.74
C GLU A 12 27.49 -36.55 1.10
N GLU A 13 28.33 -36.48 0.08
CA GLU A 13 29.79 -36.37 0.10
C GLU A 13 30.34 -35.45 1.21
N ASN A 14 31.32 -35.93 1.96
CA ASN A 14 32.09 -35.15 2.94
C ASN A 14 32.83 -34.00 2.24
N SER A 15 32.15 -32.89 2.02
CA SER A 15 32.76 -31.64 1.55
C SER A 15 33.33 -30.87 2.73
N THR A 16 34.50 -31.30 3.20
CA THR A 16 35.28 -30.57 4.20
C THR A 16 35.52 -29.13 3.71
N GLY A 17 35.20 -28.15 4.56
CA GLY A 17 35.40 -26.72 4.26
C GLY A 17 34.31 -26.01 3.44
N LYS A 18 33.14 -26.62 3.20
CA LYS A 18 32.01 -25.93 2.54
C LYS A 18 30.92 -25.50 3.54
N LEU A 19 30.38 -24.30 3.32
CA LEU A 19 29.18 -23.79 3.99
C LEU A 19 27.94 -24.25 3.24
N ILE A 20 27.09 -25.05 3.88
CA ILE A 20 25.83 -25.55 3.34
C ILE A 20 24.72 -24.54 3.66
N THR A 21 24.12 -23.99 2.61
CA THR A 21 23.10 -22.92 2.70
C THR A 21 21.70 -23.39 2.26
N LYS A 22 21.41 -24.70 2.31
CA LYS A 22 20.11 -25.29 1.87
C LYS A 22 18.91 -24.71 2.64
N ASN A 23 19.11 -24.29 3.90
CA ASN A 23 18.10 -23.63 4.72
C ASN A 23 18.60 -22.24 5.17
N PRO A 24 17.93 -21.13 4.81
CA PRO A 24 18.39 -19.78 5.14
C PRO A 24 18.39 -19.47 6.65
N GLN A 25 17.67 -20.24 7.47
CA GLN A 25 17.65 -20.09 8.92
C GLN A 25 18.58 -21.06 9.65
N LYS A 26 19.30 -21.91 8.91
CA LYS A 26 20.22 -22.90 9.44
C LYS A 26 21.36 -23.14 8.45
N LEU A 27 22.47 -22.45 8.68
CA LEU A 27 23.71 -22.62 7.91
C LEU A 27 24.57 -23.67 8.59
N ILE A 28 25.14 -24.60 7.83
CA ILE A 28 25.97 -25.68 8.39
C ILE A 28 27.36 -25.58 7.78
N TYR A 29 28.38 -25.50 8.62
CA TYR A 29 29.77 -25.54 8.22
C TYR A 29 30.43 -26.80 8.77
N THR A 30 30.96 -27.64 7.88
CA THR A 30 31.73 -28.82 8.25
C THR A 30 33.22 -28.49 8.15
N GLY A 31 33.81 -28.11 9.29
CA GLY A 31 35.24 -27.87 9.44
C GLY A 31 36.05 -29.17 9.44
N LYS A 32 37.36 -29.06 9.63
CA LYS A 32 38.24 -30.23 9.71
C LYS A 32 38.08 -30.98 11.02
N HIS A 33 37.74 -30.28 12.10
CA HIS A 33 37.69 -30.85 13.45
C HIS A 33 36.30 -30.79 14.07
N VAL A 34 35.48 -29.81 13.66
CA VAL A 34 34.12 -29.61 14.22
C VAL A 34 33.11 -29.24 13.14
N THR A 35 31.88 -29.67 13.35
CA THR A 35 30.73 -29.21 12.56
C THR A 35 30.02 -28.10 13.32
N ILE A 36 29.84 -26.94 12.70
CA ILE A 36 29.23 -25.76 13.32
C ILE A 36 27.91 -25.46 12.59
N GLU A 37 26.82 -25.44 13.33
CA GLU A 37 25.53 -24.98 12.83
C GLU A 37 25.27 -23.55 13.31
N VAL A 38 25.10 -22.62 12.37
CA VAL A 38 24.69 -21.24 12.64
C VAL A 38 23.17 -21.17 12.55
N LEU A 39 22.53 -20.77 13.64
CA LEU A 39 21.08 -20.71 13.78
C LEU A 39 20.57 -19.28 13.63
N GLY A 40 19.52 -19.13 12.83
CA GLY A 40 18.88 -17.84 12.55
C GLY A 40 19.43 -17.17 11.28
N THR A 41 18.97 -15.95 11.04
CA THR A 41 19.41 -15.12 9.91
C THR A 41 20.66 -14.34 10.29
N LEU A 42 21.59 -14.18 9.34
CA LEU A 42 22.77 -13.35 9.55
C LEU A 42 22.36 -11.87 9.77
N PRO A 43 23.00 -11.17 10.72
CA PRO A 43 22.79 -9.73 10.89
C PRO A 43 23.28 -8.95 9.67
N MET A 44 22.51 -7.94 9.28
CA MET A 44 22.81 -7.06 8.14
C MET A 44 23.76 -5.90 8.49
N ASP A 45 24.11 -5.75 9.77
CA ASP A 45 25.09 -4.78 10.23
C ASP A 45 26.50 -5.26 9.88
N LEU A 46 27.23 -4.50 9.06
CA LEU A 46 28.59 -4.86 8.63
C LEU A 46 29.61 -4.78 9.76
N SER A 47 29.30 -4.06 10.85
CA SER A 47 30.23 -3.82 11.96
C SER A 47 30.31 -4.97 12.98
N ASN A 48 29.37 -5.92 12.94
CA ASN A 48 29.33 -7.06 13.84
C ASN A 48 28.87 -8.35 13.15
N MET A 49 29.11 -9.48 13.80
CA MET A 49 28.69 -10.80 13.35
C MET A 49 28.11 -11.61 14.52
N LYS A 50 27.04 -11.07 15.11
CA LYS A 50 26.31 -11.70 16.20
C LYS A 50 25.46 -12.87 15.72
N VAL A 51 25.87 -14.08 16.10
CA VAL A 51 25.24 -15.32 15.68
C VAL A 51 25.05 -16.27 16.86
N THR A 52 24.02 -17.13 16.74
CA THR A 52 23.87 -18.26 17.66
C THR A 52 24.46 -19.49 16.98
N ILE A 53 25.53 -20.04 17.54
CA ILE A 53 26.18 -21.23 17.00
C ILE A 53 25.87 -22.46 17.86
N CYS A 54 25.79 -23.61 17.20
CA CYS A 54 25.74 -24.92 17.82
C CYS A 54 26.90 -25.73 17.27
N VAL A 55 27.89 -26.01 18.12
CA VAL A 55 29.07 -26.81 17.76
C VAL A 55 28.77 -28.28 18.04
N PHE A 56 29.02 -29.12 17.05
CA PHE A 56 28.86 -30.56 17.07
C PHE A 56 30.22 -31.21 16.85
N ASN A 57 30.64 -32.00 17.83
CA ASN A 57 31.80 -32.86 17.68
C ASN A 57 31.33 -34.25 17.24
N LEU A 58 31.89 -34.74 16.13
CA LEU A 58 31.58 -36.07 15.58
C LEU A 58 32.08 -37.21 16.49
N ALA A 59 33.09 -36.96 17.32
CA ALA A 59 33.68 -37.96 18.21
C ALA A 59 32.93 -38.14 19.54
N SER A 60 32.38 -37.06 20.12
CA SER A 60 31.77 -37.08 21.46
C SER A 60 30.24 -37.04 21.46
N LEU A 61 29.59 -36.79 20.31
CA LEU A 61 28.14 -36.58 20.17
C LEU A 61 27.56 -35.42 21.02
N ASN A 62 28.41 -34.61 21.64
CA ASN A 62 28.00 -33.47 22.46
C ASN A 62 27.64 -32.26 21.60
N LYS A 63 26.68 -31.47 22.09
CA LYS A 63 26.21 -30.24 21.44
C LYS A 63 26.39 -29.06 22.38
N THR A 64 27.25 -28.12 21.99
CA THR A 64 27.46 -26.90 22.75
C THR A 64 26.84 -25.72 22.00
N ARG A 65 25.98 -24.96 22.67
CA ARG A 65 25.32 -23.78 22.09
C ARG A 65 25.85 -22.51 22.72
N ALA A 66 26.16 -21.52 21.91
CA ALA A 66 26.59 -20.20 22.38
C ALA A 66 26.08 -19.08 21.47
N LYS A 67 25.89 -17.90 22.07
CA LYS A 67 25.70 -16.66 21.34
C LYS A 67 27.04 -15.93 21.33
N LEU A 68 27.58 -15.67 20.14
CA LEU A 68 28.89 -15.06 19.96
C LEU A 68 28.82 -13.97 18.92
N ASP A 69 29.69 -12.98 19.05
CA ASP A 69 30.02 -12.05 17.98
C ASP A 69 31.33 -12.54 17.34
N LEU A 70 31.29 -12.99 16.10
CA LEU A 70 32.47 -13.59 15.43
C LEU A 70 33.57 -12.56 15.12
N PHE A 71 33.34 -11.27 15.35
CA PHE A 71 34.35 -10.21 15.22
C PHE A 71 35.03 -9.86 16.55
N ASP A 72 34.50 -10.34 17.68
CA ASP A 72 35.06 -10.10 19.00
C ASP A 72 36.02 -11.22 19.40
N SER A 73 37.31 -11.00 19.16
CA SER A 73 38.36 -12.01 19.41
C SER A 73 38.41 -12.46 20.88
N SER A 74 38.15 -11.58 21.84
CA SER A 74 38.23 -11.90 23.26
C SER A 74 37.12 -12.86 23.69
N ASN A 75 35.89 -12.65 23.19
CA ASN A 75 34.77 -13.53 23.48
C ASN A 75 34.91 -14.90 22.79
N ILE A 76 35.49 -14.94 21.60
CA ILE A 76 35.79 -16.19 20.89
C ILE A 76 36.86 -16.97 21.64
N GLU A 77 37.93 -16.33 22.09
CA GLU A 77 39.02 -16.98 22.82
C GLU A 77 38.53 -17.69 24.10
N ILE A 78 37.72 -16.99 24.90
CA ILE A 78 37.11 -17.56 26.11
C ILE A 78 36.24 -18.77 25.75
N PHE A 79 35.43 -18.67 24.69
CA PHE A 79 34.58 -19.78 24.26
C PHE A 79 35.37 -20.98 23.76
N LEU A 80 36.40 -20.74 22.94
CA LEU A 80 37.24 -21.80 22.37
C LEU A 80 38.07 -22.52 23.42
N ASN A 81 38.63 -21.81 24.41
CA ASN A 81 39.35 -22.44 25.53
C ASN A 81 38.41 -23.36 26.33
N ASN A 82 37.20 -22.89 26.65
CA ASN A 82 36.20 -23.71 27.34
C ASN A 82 35.75 -24.93 26.50
N LEU A 83 35.73 -24.81 25.18
CA LEU A 83 35.35 -25.90 24.28
C LEU A 83 36.49 -26.90 24.09
N ALA A 84 37.73 -26.41 23.98
CA ALA A 84 38.95 -27.22 23.92
C ALA A 84 39.13 -28.07 25.17
N GLU A 85 38.92 -27.50 26.36
CA GLU A 85 38.98 -28.23 27.63
C GLU A 85 37.92 -29.34 27.72
N LYS A 86 36.69 -29.06 27.26
CA LYS A 86 35.58 -30.02 27.32
C LYS A 86 35.70 -31.16 26.32
N GLU A 87 36.20 -30.86 25.13
CA GLU A 87 36.22 -31.78 23.99
C GLU A 87 37.61 -32.37 23.72
N ASN A 88 38.63 -31.96 24.50
CA ASN A 88 40.03 -32.38 24.41
C ASN A 88 40.64 -32.17 23.00
N ILE A 89 40.33 -31.02 22.39
CA ILE A 89 40.80 -30.61 21.06
C ILE A 89 41.82 -29.48 21.23
N ASN A 90 42.84 -29.44 20.38
CA ASN A 90 43.78 -28.31 20.36
C ASN A 90 43.06 -27.01 19.95
N VAL A 91 43.23 -25.96 20.77
CA VAL A 91 42.66 -24.63 20.57
C VAL A 91 43.01 -24.03 19.21
N ASP A 92 44.23 -24.26 18.72
CA ASP A 92 44.71 -23.72 17.43
C ASP A 92 43.88 -24.26 16.25
N PHE A 93 43.50 -25.54 16.30
CA PHE A 93 42.68 -26.16 15.27
C PHE A 93 41.24 -25.65 15.26
N LEU A 94 40.71 -25.28 16.44
CA LEU A 94 39.40 -24.66 16.55
C LEU A 94 39.42 -23.23 16.01
N TRP A 95 40.50 -22.48 16.26
CA TRP A 95 40.67 -21.14 15.71
C TRP A 95 40.66 -21.13 14.19
N ASP A 96 41.35 -22.08 13.55
CA ASP A 96 41.38 -22.19 12.10
C ASP A 96 39.99 -22.48 11.51
N ASP A 97 39.23 -23.40 12.13
CA ASP A 97 37.85 -23.70 11.70
C ASP A 97 36.91 -22.49 11.88
N PHE A 98 37.08 -21.69 12.95
CA PHE A 98 36.29 -20.49 13.18
C PHE A 98 36.65 -19.33 12.26
N LYS A 99 37.95 -19.14 11.93
CA LYS A 99 38.38 -18.11 10.95
C LYS A 99 37.82 -18.40 9.56
N GLU A 100 37.86 -19.66 9.14
CA GLU A 100 37.30 -20.07 7.85
C GLU A 100 35.77 -19.91 7.86
N LEU A 101 35.08 -20.30 8.95
CA LEU A 101 33.64 -20.05 9.11
C LEU A 101 33.32 -18.56 8.94
N THR A 102 34.01 -17.67 9.65
CA THR A 102 33.76 -16.21 9.59
C THR A 102 33.93 -15.69 8.17
N THR A 103 35.02 -16.06 7.50
CA THR A 103 35.30 -15.68 6.10
C THR A 103 34.16 -16.14 5.17
N ARG A 104 33.66 -17.37 5.35
CA ARG A 104 32.56 -17.91 4.53
C ARG A 104 31.23 -17.23 4.80
N LEU A 105 30.96 -16.87 6.05
CA LEU A 105 29.76 -16.13 6.43
C LEU A 105 29.78 -14.70 5.88
N GLU A 106 30.95 -14.06 5.84
CA GLU A 106 31.14 -12.75 5.21
C GLU A 106 30.83 -12.81 3.71
N VAL A 107 31.45 -13.74 2.98
CA VAL A 107 31.18 -13.93 1.53
C VAL A 107 29.70 -14.26 1.27
N HIS A 108 29.09 -15.09 2.12
CA HIS A 108 27.66 -15.39 2.00
C HIS A 108 26.77 -14.18 2.27
N ARG A 109 27.11 -13.36 3.28
CA ARG A 109 26.42 -12.11 3.62
C ARG A 109 26.53 -11.09 2.50
N GLU A 110 27.73 -10.91 1.94
CA GLU A 110 27.95 -10.06 0.76
C GLU A 110 27.13 -10.54 -0.43
N ALA A 111 27.10 -11.86 -0.70
CA ALA A 111 26.28 -12.41 -1.78
C ALA A 111 24.77 -12.21 -1.56
N ILE A 112 24.28 -12.19 -0.32
CA ILE A 112 22.88 -11.84 -0.01
C ILE A 112 22.64 -10.36 -0.29
N TYR A 113 23.54 -9.48 0.16
CA TYR A 113 23.44 -8.04 -0.06
C TYR A 113 23.51 -7.69 -1.55
N GLU A 114 24.41 -8.32 -2.29
CA GLU A 114 24.50 -8.21 -3.74
C GLU A 114 23.25 -8.76 -4.42
N LYS A 115 22.66 -9.88 -3.96
CA LYS A 115 21.40 -10.38 -4.50
C LYS A 115 20.22 -9.43 -4.26
N GLU A 116 20.12 -8.81 -3.09
CA GLU A 116 19.09 -7.81 -2.79
C GLU A 116 19.29 -6.53 -3.62
N ALA A 117 20.52 -6.03 -3.72
CA ALA A 117 20.87 -4.89 -4.57
C ALA A 117 20.69 -5.21 -6.06
N LEU A 118 21.01 -6.43 -6.48
CA LEU A 118 20.85 -6.91 -7.86
C LEU A 118 19.37 -7.14 -8.18
N PHE A 119 18.53 -7.61 -7.25
CA PHE A 119 17.08 -7.71 -7.46
C PHE A 119 16.48 -6.35 -7.83
N LEU A 120 16.82 -5.29 -7.09
CA LEU A 120 16.42 -3.91 -7.39
C LEU A 120 16.97 -3.41 -8.74
N LYS A 121 18.22 -3.76 -9.09
CA LYS A 121 18.82 -3.42 -10.40
C LYS A 121 18.24 -4.25 -11.56
N THR A 122 17.84 -5.49 -11.33
CA THR A 122 17.36 -6.43 -12.35
C THR A 122 15.92 -6.12 -12.74
N CYS A 123 15.07 -5.71 -11.79
CA CYS A 123 13.74 -5.16 -12.09
C CYS A 123 13.82 -3.96 -13.05
N ARG A 124 14.80 -3.05 -12.83
CA ARG A 124 15.07 -1.94 -13.76
C ARG A 124 15.57 -2.40 -15.14
N LYS A 125 16.41 -3.45 -15.20
CA LYS A 125 17.08 -3.89 -16.43
C LYS A 125 16.19 -4.76 -17.33
N ASN A 126 15.36 -5.63 -16.76
CA ASN A 126 14.48 -6.54 -17.51
C ASN A 126 13.27 -5.84 -18.12
N GLU A 127 12.77 -4.77 -17.50
CA GLU A 127 11.61 -4.01 -17.99
C GLU A 127 11.98 -2.95 -19.04
N MET A 128 13.27 -2.65 -19.24
CA MET A 128 13.78 -1.65 -20.19
C MET A 128 14.21 -2.26 -21.55
N THR A 129 13.54 -3.29 -22.05
CA THR A 129 13.76 -3.69 -23.45
C THR A 129 13.39 -2.52 -24.38
N GLY A 130 14.27 -2.20 -25.33
CA GLY A 130 14.11 -1.01 -26.19
C GLY A 130 12.76 -0.96 -26.93
N LYS A 131 12.17 -2.12 -27.24
CA LYS A 131 10.84 -2.23 -27.86
C LYS A 131 9.72 -1.73 -26.93
N ILE A 132 9.69 -2.17 -25.66
CA ILE A 132 8.64 -1.77 -24.69
C ILE A 132 8.77 -0.27 -24.37
N LYS A 133 10.00 0.24 -24.27
CA LYS A 133 10.24 1.67 -24.04
C LYS A 133 9.66 2.54 -25.16
N ASN A 134 9.82 2.12 -26.42
CA ASN A 134 9.24 2.83 -27.56
C ASN A 134 7.70 2.75 -27.57
N LEU A 135 7.13 1.59 -27.25
CA LEU A 135 5.68 1.43 -27.10
C LEU A 135 5.11 2.36 -26.01
N ALA A 136 5.75 2.41 -24.84
CA ALA A 136 5.38 3.29 -23.75
C ALA A 136 5.44 4.77 -24.16
N PHE A 137 6.50 5.16 -24.88
CA PHE A 137 6.64 6.52 -25.38
C PHE A 137 5.59 6.88 -26.44
N ASN A 138 5.24 5.93 -27.32
CA ASN A 138 4.20 6.13 -28.31
C ASN A 138 2.82 6.29 -27.64
N LEU A 139 2.50 5.46 -26.63
CA LEU A 139 1.28 5.57 -25.84
C LEU A 139 1.13 6.99 -25.26
N LEU A 140 2.19 7.52 -24.64
CA LEU A 140 2.20 8.85 -24.01
C LEU A 140 1.96 10.03 -24.98
N LYS A 141 2.04 9.81 -26.30
CA LYS A 141 1.79 10.83 -27.33
C LYS A 141 0.38 10.77 -27.92
N GLU A 142 -0.46 9.86 -27.47
CA GLU A 142 -1.81 9.71 -28.01
C GLU A 142 -2.77 10.75 -27.41
N GLN A 143 -3.75 11.21 -28.19
CA GLN A 143 -4.72 12.23 -27.75
C GLN A 143 -5.66 11.69 -26.66
N ASP A 144 -6.11 10.45 -26.79
CA ASP A 144 -7.05 9.82 -25.84
C ASP A 144 -6.33 9.03 -24.73
N LEU A 145 -5.15 9.51 -24.31
CA LEU A 145 -4.31 8.84 -23.32
C LEU A 145 -5.05 8.48 -22.02
N PRO A 146 -5.88 9.37 -21.41
CA PRO A 146 -6.62 9.02 -20.20
C PRO A 146 -7.56 7.82 -20.37
N GLU A 147 -8.28 7.76 -21.50
CA GLU A 147 -9.23 6.69 -21.78
C GLU A 147 -8.51 5.37 -22.05
N LYS A 148 -7.39 5.43 -22.78
CA LYS A 148 -6.54 4.27 -23.04
C LYS A 148 -5.92 3.71 -21.77
N ILE A 149 -5.36 4.55 -20.91
CA ILE A 149 -4.87 4.12 -19.58
C ILE A 149 -6.01 3.49 -18.78
N THR A 150 -7.19 4.09 -18.80
CA THR A 150 -8.36 3.55 -18.10
C THR A 150 -8.70 2.14 -18.61
N ARG A 151 -8.69 1.91 -19.93
CA ARG A 151 -8.90 0.56 -20.51
C ARG A 151 -7.78 -0.42 -20.16
N LEU A 152 -6.52 0.00 -20.25
CA LEU A 152 -5.36 -0.82 -19.90
C LEU A 152 -5.41 -1.26 -18.42
N LEU A 153 -5.79 -0.38 -17.51
CA LEU A 153 -6.02 -0.72 -16.09
C LEU A 153 -7.14 -1.75 -15.92
N GLY A 154 -8.17 -1.70 -16.77
CA GLY A 154 -9.19 -2.74 -16.83
C GLY A 154 -8.63 -4.10 -17.21
N ASN A 155 -7.80 -4.13 -18.25
CA ASN A 155 -7.14 -5.34 -18.74
C ASN A 155 -6.08 -5.88 -17.75
N CYS A 156 -5.56 -5.04 -16.84
CA CYS A 156 -4.72 -5.49 -15.72
C CYS A 156 -5.50 -6.28 -14.65
N GLY A 157 -6.84 -6.33 -14.73
CA GLY A 157 -7.71 -7.03 -13.78
C GLY A 157 -8.53 -6.14 -12.84
N ILE A 158 -8.61 -4.82 -13.11
CA ILE A 158 -9.51 -3.91 -12.38
C ILE A 158 -10.84 -3.79 -13.13
N ILE A 159 -11.75 -4.71 -12.87
CA ILE A 159 -13.06 -4.76 -13.55
C ILE A 159 -13.96 -3.64 -13.06
N GLY A 160 -14.62 -2.95 -13.98
CA GLY A 160 -15.45 -1.78 -13.68
C GLY A 160 -14.63 -0.62 -13.08
N GLU A 161 -15.25 0.12 -12.16
CA GLU A 161 -14.59 1.17 -11.36
C GLU A 161 -13.83 2.22 -12.19
N GLU A 162 -14.31 2.54 -13.40
CA GLU A 162 -13.52 3.27 -14.40
C GLU A 162 -12.99 4.61 -13.90
N ASN A 163 -13.84 5.37 -13.21
CA ASN A 163 -13.46 6.65 -12.61
C ASN A 163 -12.48 6.47 -11.43
N ALA A 164 -12.73 5.47 -10.58
CA ALA A 164 -11.93 5.22 -9.38
C ALA A 164 -10.54 4.69 -9.73
N ARG A 165 -10.43 3.74 -10.68
CA ARG A 165 -9.14 3.16 -11.11
C ARG A 165 -8.26 4.19 -11.79
N PHE A 166 -8.83 5.05 -12.63
CA PHE A 166 -8.08 6.14 -13.25
C PHE A 166 -7.65 7.19 -12.21
N ALA A 167 -8.56 7.60 -11.32
CA ALA A 167 -8.22 8.55 -10.27
C ALA A 167 -7.11 8.03 -9.35
N LEU A 168 -7.17 6.75 -8.95
CA LEU A 168 -6.13 6.10 -8.17
C LEU A 168 -4.80 6.04 -8.91
N PHE A 169 -4.79 5.76 -10.22
CA PHE A 169 -3.56 5.77 -11.01
C PHE A 169 -2.92 7.16 -11.08
N VAL A 170 -3.72 8.23 -11.26
CA VAL A 170 -3.23 9.61 -11.25
C VAL A 170 -2.71 10.02 -9.86
N ILE A 171 -3.42 9.63 -8.80
CA ILE A 171 -2.97 9.86 -7.41
C ILE A 171 -1.67 9.10 -7.14
N ALA A 172 -1.58 7.85 -7.59
CA ALA A 172 -0.38 7.05 -7.50
C ALA A 172 0.78 7.79 -8.17
N LEU A 173 0.62 8.19 -9.44
CA LEU A 173 1.64 8.91 -10.22
C LEU A 173 2.13 10.21 -9.56
N SER A 174 1.33 10.84 -8.72
CA SER A 174 1.68 12.13 -8.11
C SER A 174 2.93 12.10 -7.23
N TYR A 175 3.43 10.91 -6.84
CA TYR A 175 4.71 10.75 -6.14
C TYR A 175 5.90 11.33 -6.92
N LYS A 176 5.79 11.37 -8.26
CA LYS A 176 6.87 11.82 -9.15
C LYS A 176 6.81 13.32 -9.44
N THR A 177 5.89 14.04 -8.81
CA THR A 177 5.56 15.43 -9.14
C THR A 177 5.63 16.30 -7.90
N ASN A 178 5.66 17.62 -8.10
CA ASN A 178 5.55 18.57 -6.99
C ASN A 178 4.12 18.68 -6.41
N TYR A 179 3.15 17.97 -7.00
CA TYR A 179 1.72 18.07 -6.72
C TYR A 179 1.20 16.79 -6.05
N HIS A 180 1.82 16.39 -4.94
CA HIS A 180 1.51 15.16 -4.21
C HIS A 180 0.04 15.10 -3.77
N ILE A 181 -0.57 13.91 -3.90
CA ILE A 181 -1.93 13.65 -3.47
C ILE A 181 -1.96 12.38 -2.62
N HIS A 182 -2.75 12.42 -1.55
CA HIS A 182 -3.03 11.27 -0.72
C HIS A 182 -4.47 10.84 -0.92
N SER A 183 -4.73 9.53 -0.86
CA SER A 183 -6.08 8.99 -0.97
C SER A 183 -6.38 7.98 0.12
N ILE A 184 -7.67 7.91 0.46
CA ILE A 184 -8.25 6.89 1.32
C ILE A 184 -9.32 6.17 0.52
N VAL A 185 -9.15 4.87 0.33
CA VAL A 185 -10.11 3.98 -0.30
C VAL A 185 -10.98 3.34 0.78
N GLN A 186 -12.28 3.62 0.72
CA GLN A 186 -13.30 3.18 1.66
C GLN A 186 -14.19 2.10 1.06
N GLY A 187 -14.62 1.16 1.90
CA GLY A 187 -15.55 0.10 1.55
C GLY A 187 -15.55 -1.04 2.56
N GLU A 188 -16.53 -1.93 2.49
CA GLU A 188 -16.68 -3.09 3.38
C GLU A 188 -15.55 -4.12 3.24
N SER A 189 -15.25 -4.88 4.30
CA SER A 189 -14.28 -5.98 4.18
C SER A 189 -14.69 -6.95 3.07
N GLY A 190 -13.75 -7.34 2.22
CA GLY A 190 -14.03 -8.19 1.06
C GLY A 190 -14.54 -7.46 -0.20
N SER A 191 -14.75 -6.14 -0.18
CA SER A 191 -15.23 -5.38 -1.35
C SER A 191 -14.22 -5.21 -2.50
N GLY A 192 -13.02 -5.81 -2.41
CA GLY A 192 -11.99 -5.70 -3.46
C GLY A 192 -11.05 -4.48 -3.35
N LYS A 193 -11.10 -3.69 -2.26
CA LYS A 193 -10.19 -2.55 -2.03
C LYS A 193 -8.70 -2.88 -2.21
N SER A 194 -8.24 -3.95 -1.56
CA SER A 194 -6.84 -4.35 -1.62
C SER A 194 -6.45 -4.79 -3.03
N HIS A 195 -7.35 -5.48 -3.74
CA HIS A 195 -7.15 -5.86 -5.13
C HIS A 195 -7.00 -4.63 -6.04
N LEU A 196 -7.91 -3.66 -5.90
CA LEU A 196 -7.87 -2.39 -6.65
C LEU A 196 -6.54 -1.66 -6.45
N ILE A 197 -6.09 -1.50 -5.21
CA ILE A 197 -4.88 -0.73 -4.91
C ILE A 197 -3.62 -1.49 -5.28
N ASN A 198 -3.54 -2.79 -4.99
CA ASN A 198 -2.38 -3.59 -5.35
C ASN A 198 -2.22 -3.64 -6.88
N THR A 199 -3.31 -3.78 -7.63
CA THR A 199 -3.24 -3.78 -9.10
C THR A 199 -2.78 -2.42 -9.66
N VAL A 200 -3.27 -1.30 -9.09
CA VAL A 200 -2.76 0.04 -9.47
C VAL A 200 -1.29 0.19 -9.11
N ALA A 201 -0.88 -0.25 -7.92
CA ALA A 201 0.51 -0.22 -7.47
C ALA A 201 1.44 -1.05 -8.34
N GLU A 202 0.96 -2.19 -8.82
CA GLU A 202 1.67 -3.04 -9.78
C GLU A 202 1.85 -2.34 -11.14
N CYS A 203 1.06 -1.33 -11.47
CA CYS A 203 1.24 -0.51 -12.69
C CYS A 203 2.26 0.64 -12.50
N ILE A 204 2.75 0.85 -11.28
CA ILE A 204 3.77 1.84 -10.92
C ILE A 204 5.16 1.16 -10.86
N PRO A 205 6.27 1.86 -11.18
CA PRO A 205 7.61 1.29 -11.06
C PRO A 205 7.87 0.76 -9.66
N GLN A 206 8.16 -0.52 -9.52
CA GLN A 206 8.23 -1.19 -8.21
C GLN A 206 9.36 -0.65 -7.34
N GLU A 207 10.40 -0.07 -7.94
CA GLU A 207 11.46 0.63 -7.21
C GLU A 207 10.97 1.87 -6.44
N ASP A 208 9.82 2.43 -6.81
CA ASP A 208 9.25 3.64 -6.21
C ASP A 208 8.07 3.34 -5.28
N VAL A 209 7.66 2.07 -5.15
CA VAL A 209 6.52 1.65 -4.33
C VAL A 209 6.98 1.10 -2.98
N LEU A 210 6.45 1.65 -1.90
CA LEU A 210 6.60 1.14 -0.53
C LEU A 210 5.25 0.59 -0.06
N ASN A 211 5.11 -0.73 -0.04
CA ASN A 211 3.87 -1.40 0.36
C ASN A 211 3.95 -1.89 1.82
N PHE A 212 3.21 -1.23 2.71
CA PHE A 212 3.18 -1.59 4.13
C PHE A 212 1.86 -2.27 4.50
N THR A 213 1.98 -3.49 5.03
CA THR A 213 0.89 -4.18 5.74
C THR A 213 0.85 -3.78 7.22
N ARG A 214 2.00 -3.43 7.79
CA ARG A 214 2.14 -2.97 9.18
C ARG A 214 3.31 -2.01 9.32
N ILE A 215 3.12 -0.94 10.09
CA ILE A 215 4.16 0.03 10.46
C ILE A 215 4.21 0.12 11.98
N THR A 216 5.41 0.00 12.57
CA THR A 216 5.57 0.19 14.01
C THR A 216 5.56 1.68 14.36
N GLY A 217 5.09 2.04 15.56
CA GLY A 217 4.88 3.44 15.98
C GLY A 217 6.06 4.37 15.76
N LYS A 218 7.30 3.85 15.83
CA LYS A 218 8.53 4.64 15.66
C LYS A 218 9.23 4.46 14.31
N ALA A 219 8.82 3.49 13.46
CA ALA A 219 9.52 3.18 12.20
C ALA A 219 9.66 4.41 11.29
N LEU A 220 8.63 5.26 11.22
CA LEU A 220 8.64 6.47 10.38
C LEU A 220 9.72 7.48 10.77
N TYR A 221 10.17 7.49 12.03
CA TYR A 221 11.26 8.36 12.50
C TYR A 221 12.66 7.78 12.22
N TYR A 222 12.74 6.52 11.83
CA TYR A 222 14.01 5.84 11.60
C TYR A 222 14.45 5.82 10.14
N PHE A 223 13.55 6.09 9.18
CA PHE A 223 13.92 6.27 7.78
C PHE A 223 14.98 7.35 7.60
N GLU A 224 15.81 7.18 6.58
CA GLU A 224 16.72 8.22 6.12
C GLU A 224 15.97 9.24 5.26
N SER A 225 16.55 10.44 5.14
CA SER A 225 15.92 11.60 4.50
C SER A 225 15.47 11.35 3.06
N ASP A 226 16.10 10.41 2.36
CA ASP A 226 15.82 10.09 0.95
C ASP A 226 14.96 8.84 0.75
N ASP A 227 14.77 8.02 1.80
CA ASP A 227 14.04 6.75 1.68
C ASP A 227 12.57 6.95 1.28
N LEU A 228 12.00 8.08 1.69
CA LEU A 228 10.60 8.44 1.46
C LEU A 228 10.42 9.46 0.34
N ASN A 229 11.50 9.93 -0.30
CA ASN A 229 11.42 10.90 -1.38
C ASN A 229 11.10 10.23 -2.72
N ASN A 230 10.17 10.83 -3.46
CA ASN A 230 9.60 10.31 -4.69
C ASN A 230 9.12 8.86 -4.55
N LYS A 231 8.39 8.56 -3.46
CA LYS A 231 7.81 7.24 -3.23
C LYS A 231 6.29 7.25 -3.21
N LEU A 232 5.70 6.16 -3.69
CA LEU A 232 4.30 5.83 -3.47
C LEU A 232 4.19 4.93 -2.23
N ILE A 233 3.56 5.43 -1.17
CA ILE A 233 3.34 4.68 0.06
C ILE A 233 1.94 4.06 0.06
N LEU A 234 1.87 2.74 0.23
CA LEU A 234 0.62 2.00 0.34
C LEU A 234 0.45 1.49 1.76
N ILE A 235 -0.73 1.70 2.34
CA ILE A 235 -1.08 1.19 3.67
C ILE A 235 -2.40 0.43 3.56
N GLN A 236 -2.33 -0.90 3.65
CA GLN A 236 -3.46 -1.80 3.39
C GLN A 236 -4.46 -1.94 4.56
N ASP A 237 -4.05 -1.58 5.77
CA ASP A 237 -4.98 -1.49 6.89
C ASP A 237 -4.53 -0.35 7.80
N PHE A 238 -5.01 0.85 7.51
CA PHE A 238 -4.66 2.03 8.28
C PHE A 238 -5.14 1.95 9.73
N GLU A 239 -6.24 1.24 9.98
CA GLU A 239 -6.82 1.14 11.31
C GLU A 239 -5.98 0.24 12.22
N SER A 240 -5.37 -0.80 11.65
CA SER A 240 -4.45 -1.69 12.38
C SER A 240 -3.18 -0.98 12.86
N LEU A 241 -2.86 0.19 12.29
CA LEU A 241 -1.66 0.93 12.68
C LEU A 241 -1.74 1.48 14.11
N ASP A 242 -0.58 1.50 14.76
CA ASP A 242 -0.42 2.13 16.06
C ASP A 242 -0.79 3.62 16.01
N PHE A 243 -1.32 4.17 17.10
CA PHE A 243 -1.74 5.56 17.18
C PHE A 243 -0.59 6.52 16.85
N ASN A 244 0.62 6.24 17.36
CA ASN A 244 1.80 7.06 17.09
C ASN A 244 2.23 7.00 15.63
N ALA A 245 2.11 5.84 14.98
CA ALA A 245 2.37 5.70 13.54
C ALA A 245 1.37 6.53 12.73
N LYS A 246 0.08 6.47 13.07
CA LYS A 246 -0.96 7.29 12.42
C LYS A 246 -0.67 8.78 12.57
N LEU A 247 -0.24 9.23 13.74
CA LEU A 247 0.09 10.63 13.99
C LEU A 247 1.31 11.08 13.19
N ALA A 248 2.40 10.31 13.24
CA ALA A 248 3.60 10.59 12.46
C ALA A 248 3.30 10.63 10.95
N PHE A 249 2.48 9.71 10.47
CA PHE A 249 2.08 9.67 9.07
C PHE A 249 1.25 10.91 8.66
N ARG A 250 0.34 11.39 9.52
CA ARG A 250 -0.43 12.63 9.28
C ARG A 250 0.46 13.85 9.18
N GLU A 251 1.49 13.92 10.02
CA GLU A 251 2.44 15.01 10.02
C GLU A 251 3.24 15.01 8.71
N LEU A 252 3.76 13.85 8.30
CA LEU A 252 4.40 13.67 7.00
C LEU A 252 3.53 14.13 5.82
N GLN A 253 2.24 13.77 5.82
CA GLN A 253 1.30 14.22 4.76
C GLN A 253 1.08 15.75 4.74
N SER A 254 1.29 16.43 5.87
CA SER A 254 0.96 17.85 6.02
C SER A 254 2.15 18.77 5.82
N SER A 255 3.27 18.45 6.46
CA SER A 255 4.47 19.28 6.49
C SER A 255 5.60 18.72 5.63
N GLY A 256 5.50 17.48 5.16
CA GLY A 256 6.56 16.80 4.41
C GLY A 256 7.80 16.51 5.25
N ASN A 257 7.76 16.73 6.56
CA ASN A 257 8.90 16.59 7.46
C ASN A 257 8.46 16.03 8.82
N LEU A 258 9.25 15.12 9.38
CA LEU A 258 9.17 14.73 10.78
C LEU A 258 10.44 15.16 11.51
N THR A 259 10.27 15.82 12.64
CA THR A 259 11.39 16.18 13.50
C THR A 259 11.22 15.46 14.83
N SER A 260 12.25 14.73 15.24
CA SER A 260 12.29 14.02 16.53
C SER A 260 13.58 14.36 17.27
N SER A 261 13.48 14.48 18.59
CA SER A 261 14.64 14.67 19.47
C SER A 261 14.82 13.40 20.31
N PHE A 262 16.05 12.88 20.35
CA PHE A 262 16.40 11.71 21.13
C PHE A 262 17.68 11.96 21.92
N ALA A 263 17.68 11.50 23.17
CA ALA A 263 18.84 11.61 24.04
C ALA A 263 19.87 10.54 23.67
N ILE A 264 21.09 10.96 23.37
CA ILE A 264 22.24 10.08 23.20
C ILE A 264 23.17 10.32 24.38
N LYS A 265 23.66 9.22 24.96
CA LYS A 265 24.68 9.26 25.99
C LYS A 265 26.03 9.34 25.31
N ASP A 266 26.76 10.42 25.54
CA ASP A 266 28.13 10.56 25.03
C ASP A 266 29.10 9.65 25.80
N LYS A 267 30.30 9.47 25.25
CA LYS A 267 31.37 8.62 25.86
C LYS A 267 31.72 9.06 27.29
N THR A 268 31.44 10.31 27.65
CA THR A 268 31.63 10.91 28.98
C THR A 268 30.45 10.70 29.93
N GLY A 269 29.35 10.07 29.48
CA GLY A 269 28.16 9.80 30.28
C GLY A 269 27.12 10.93 30.31
N THR A 270 27.40 12.08 29.70
CA THR A 270 26.47 13.19 29.56
C THR A 270 25.37 12.88 28.53
N LEU A 271 24.13 13.26 28.84
CA LEU A 271 22.98 13.10 27.94
C LEU A 271 22.86 14.32 27.03
N ASN A 272 23.14 14.14 25.75
CA ASN A 272 22.99 15.19 24.73
C ASN A 272 21.78 14.88 23.85
N ALA A 273 20.94 15.89 23.61
CA ALA A 273 19.80 15.77 22.69
C ALA A 273 20.29 15.88 21.24
N LYS A 274 20.05 14.85 20.43
CA LYS A 274 20.22 14.94 18.98
C LYS A 274 18.86 15.06 18.30
N ILE A 275 18.80 15.93 17.30
CA ILE A 275 17.62 16.13 16.46
C ILE A 275 17.80 15.28 15.21
N LYS A 276 16.82 14.42 14.91
CA LYS A 276 16.70 13.73 13.62
C LYS A 276 15.50 14.28 12.88
N GLN A 277 15.77 14.76 11.67
CA GLN A 277 14.75 15.21 10.74
C GLN A 277 14.64 14.19 9.61
N VAL A 278 13.42 13.80 9.29
CA VAL A 278 13.07 12.94 8.16
C VAL A 278 12.24 13.79 7.21
N SER A 279 12.78 14.09 6.04
CA SER A 279 12.03 14.74 4.95
C SER A 279 11.37 13.67 4.10
N ALA A 280 10.17 13.95 3.59
CA ALA A 280 9.45 13.04 2.72
C ALA A 280 8.63 13.81 1.68
N GLN A 281 8.92 13.54 0.41
CA GLN A 281 8.09 13.92 -0.73
C GLN A 281 7.47 12.66 -1.30
N PHE A 282 6.22 12.37 -0.95
CA PHE A 282 5.57 11.11 -1.28
C PHE A 282 4.09 11.31 -1.58
N SER A 283 3.52 10.35 -2.28
CA SER A 283 2.06 10.21 -2.40
C SER A 283 1.63 8.94 -1.71
N SER A 284 0.37 8.87 -1.26
CA SER A 284 -0.08 7.69 -0.54
C SER A 284 -1.48 7.22 -0.88
N ILE A 285 -1.67 5.92 -0.82
CA ILE A 285 -2.96 5.27 -0.96
C ILE A 285 -3.18 4.37 0.24
N ILE A 286 -4.29 4.61 0.91
CA ILE A 286 -4.60 4.02 2.19
C ILE A 286 -5.95 3.33 2.10
N THR A 287 -6.10 2.16 2.68
CA THR A 287 -7.41 1.51 2.84
C THR A 287 -7.91 1.55 4.27
N THR A 288 -9.23 1.55 4.38
CA THR A 288 -9.96 1.52 5.64
C THR A 288 -11.26 0.75 5.43
N SER A 289 -11.67 0.03 6.47
CA SER A 289 -12.92 -0.74 6.49
C SER A 289 -13.99 -0.09 7.37
N ARG A 290 -13.60 0.88 8.20
CA ARG A 290 -14.50 1.72 9.00
C ARG A 290 -15.05 2.87 8.20
N THR A 291 -16.33 3.11 8.46
CA THR A 291 -17.07 4.29 8.02
C THR A 291 -16.61 5.53 8.79
N GLU A 292 -16.31 5.38 10.09
CA GLU A 292 -15.81 6.44 10.96
C GLU A 292 -14.29 6.58 10.85
N ILE A 293 -13.85 7.48 9.98
CA ILE A 293 -12.46 7.93 9.93
C ILE A 293 -12.34 9.22 10.72
N PHE A 294 -11.26 9.36 11.49
CA PHE A 294 -10.91 10.63 12.12
C PHE A 294 -10.93 11.78 11.11
N TYR A 295 -11.66 12.86 11.44
CA TYR A 295 -11.82 14.06 10.62
C TYR A 295 -10.49 14.59 10.06
N ASP A 296 -9.43 14.49 10.86
CA ASP A 296 -8.08 14.85 10.46
C ASP A 296 -7.54 14.10 9.23
N ASN A 297 -7.82 12.82 9.10
CA ASN A 297 -7.37 12.04 7.94
C ASN A 297 -8.19 12.37 6.69
N LEU A 298 -9.51 12.51 6.83
CA LEU A 298 -10.44 12.86 5.75
C LEU A 298 -10.08 14.20 5.09
N SER A 299 -9.51 15.09 5.88
CA SER A 299 -9.11 16.40 5.43
C SER A 299 -7.88 16.40 4.52
N ARG A 300 -6.93 15.49 4.78
CA ARG A 300 -5.61 15.43 4.14
C ARG A 300 -5.61 14.56 2.89
N SER A 301 -6.60 13.67 2.79
CA SER A 301 -6.73 12.71 1.70
C SER A 301 -7.98 12.94 0.86
N VAL A 302 -7.93 12.45 -0.38
CA VAL A 302 -9.07 12.30 -1.28
C VAL A 302 -9.78 11.00 -0.93
N ILE A 303 -11.11 11.03 -0.82
CA ILE A 303 -11.89 9.83 -0.47
C ILE A 303 -12.35 9.18 -1.76
N ILE A 304 -12.09 7.88 -1.89
CA ILE A 304 -12.52 7.07 -3.02
C ILE A 304 -13.35 5.92 -2.44
N GLY A 305 -14.62 5.84 -2.85
CA GLY A 305 -15.50 4.73 -2.47
C GLY A 305 -15.42 3.61 -3.51
N VAL A 306 -15.52 2.37 -3.05
CA VAL A 306 -15.67 1.18 -3.91
C VAL A 306 -17.16 0.89 -4.13
N ASP A 307 -17.50 0.44 -5.33
CA ASP A 307 -18.83 -0.01 -5.76
C ASP A 307 -19.10 -1.43 -5.24
N GLU A 308 -20.08 -1.54 -4.34
CA GLU A 308 -20.52 -2.79 -3.70
C GLU A 308 -21.91 -3.21 -4.25
N SER A 309 -22.22 -2.81 -5.49
CA SER A 309 -23.43 -3.23 -6.19
C SER A 309 -23.36 -4.69 -6.64
N TYR A 310 -24.53 -5.31 -6.77
CA TYR A 310 -24.64 -6.68 -7.29
C TYR A 310 -24.15 -6.77 -8.74
N ASP A 311 -24.47 -5.78 -9.56
CA ASP A 311 -24.04 -5.74 -10.96
C ASP A 311 -22.51 -5.70 -11.09
N GLN A 312 -21.84 -4.89 -10.27
CA GLN A 312 -20.38 -4.87 -10.22
C GLN A 312 -19.81 -6.21 -9.72
N THR A 313 -20.45 -6.83 -8.73
CA THR A 313 -20.05 -8.16 -8.23
C THR A 313 -20.17 -9.23 -9.32
N ASP A 314 -21.26 -9.24 -10.08
CA ASP A 314 -21.49 -10.19 -11.19
C ASP A 314 -20.44 -10.04 -12.28
N ARG A 315 -20.06 -8.79 -12.64
CA ARG A 315 -18.97 -8.52 -13.59
C ARG A 315 -17.64 -9.08 -13.10
N ILE A 316 -17.33 -8.92 -11.81
CA ILE A 316 -16.10 -9.43 -11.20
C ILE A 316 -16.09 -10.97 -11.21
N ILE A 317 -17.20 -11.61 -10.82
CA ILE A 317 -17.32 -13.07 -10.82
C ILE A 317 -17.16 -13.61 -12.23
N LYS A 318 -17.81 -12.98 -13.23
CA LYS A 318 -17.66 -13.37 -14.63
C LYS A 318 -16.19 -13.34 -15.06
N TYR A 319 -15.50 -12.23 -14.82
CA TYR A 319 -14.07 -12.12 -15.15
C TYR A 319 -13.20 -13.16 -14.43
N GLN A 320 -13.48 -13.45 -13.15
CA GLN A 320 -12.76 -14.50 -12.42
C GLN A 320 -12.99 -15.87 -13.05
N ASN A 321 -14.23 -16.20 -13.41
CA ASN A 321 -14.57 -17.45 -14.08
C ASN A 321 -13.88 -17.56 -15.45
N ASP A 322 -13.91 -16.49 -16.25
CA ASP A 322 -13.25 -16.44 -17.56
C ASP A 322 -11.72 -16.59 -17.43
N SER A 323 -11.13 -16.06 -16.34
CA SER A 323 -9.71 -16.26 -16.03
C SER A 323 -9.40 -17.70 -15.61
N PHE A 324 -10.26 -18.34 -14.81
CA PHE A 324 -10.09 -19.75 -14.42
C PHE A 324 -10.38 -20.73 -15.54
N SER A 325 -11.24 -20.37 -16.50
CA SER A 325 -11.51 -21.19 -17.69
C SER A 325 -10.39 -21.11 -18.75
N GLY A 326 -9.42 -20.22 -18.56
CA GLY A 326 -8.28 -20.04 -19.47
C GLY A 326 -8.60 -19.17 -20.69
N GLU A 327 -9.71 -18.44 -20.69
CA GLU A 327 -10.05 -17.48 -21.75
C GLU A 327 -9.17 -16.22 -21.70
N PHE A 328 -8.57 -15.93 -20.55
CA PHE A 328 -7.61 -14.83 -20.37
C PHE A 328 -6.20 -15.35 -20.09
N ASP A 329 -5.22 -14.87 -20.85
CA ASP A 329 -3.81 -15.16 -20.63
C ASP A 329 -3.24 -14.22 -19.53
N PRO A 330 -2.75 -14.77 -18.38
CA PRO A 330 -2.08 -13.97 -17.36
C PRO A 330 -0.87 -13.17 -17.90
N GLY A 331 -0.21 -13.69 -18.94
CA GLY A 331 0.94 -13.03 -19.57
C GLY A 331 0.60 -11.67 -20.19
N GLU A 332 -0.63 -11.50 -20.71
CA GLU A 332 -1.06 -10.22 -21.27
C GLU A 332 -1.19 -9.15 -20.18
N SER A 333 -1.78 -9.48 -19.03
CA SER A 333 -1.92 -8.57 -17.89
C SER A 333 -0.56 -8.07 -17.41
N ASP A 334 0.41 -8.97 -17.25
CA ASP A 334 1.76 -8.59 -16.81
C ASP A 334 2.51 -7.75 -17.86
N SER A 335 2.28 -8.01 -19.15
CA SER A 335 2.84 -7.18 -20.23
C SER A 335 2.29 -5.75 -20.19
N ILE A 336 0.99 -5.58 -19.88
CA ILE A 336 0.34 -4.27 -19.76
C ILE A 336 0.83 -3.54 -18.51
N LYS A 337 0.97 -4.22 -17.37
CA LYS A 337 1.59 -3.65 -16.16
C LYS A 337 3.01 -3.16 -16.47
N CYS A 338 3.81 -3.96 -17.17
CA CYS A 338 5.15 -3.58 -17.60
C CYS A 338 5.14 -2.35 -18.53
N LEU A 339 4.19 -2.27 -19.47
CA LEU A 339 4.00 -1.10 -20.33
C LEU A 339 3.69 0.15 -19.50
N LEU A 340 2.75 0.07 -18.56
CA LEU A 340 2.35 1.19 -17.70
C LEU A 340 3.51 1.65 -16.79
N ARG A 341 4.27 0.71 -16.19
CA ARG A 341 5.49 1.04 -15.42
C ARG A 341 6.46 1.86 -16.26
N ASN A 342 6.72 1.43 -17.50
CA ASN A 342 7.61 2.15 -18.40
C ASN A 342 7.06 3.50 -18.86
N CYS A 343 5.74 3.64 -18.98
CA CYS A 343 5.11 4.93 -19.21
C CYS A 343 5.43 5.88 -18.05
N VAL A 344 5.21 5.44 -16.81
CA VAL A 344 5.51 6.24 -15.61
C VAL A 344 6.99 6.59 -15.52
N ARG A 345 7.90 5.69 -15.87
CA ARG A 345 9.35 5.97 -15.92
C ARG A 345 9.70 7.09 -16.90
N ASN A 346 9.03 7.15 -18.06
CA ASN A 346 9.28 8.15 -19.10
C ASN A 346 8.70 9.53 -18.80
N LEU A 347 7.75 9.63 -17.86
CA LEU A 347 7.20 10.92 -17.43
C LEU A 347 8.26 11.75 -16.69
N LYS A 348 8.31 13.05 -16.99
CA LYS A 348 9.14 14.02 -16.27
C LYS A 348 8.28 14.89 -15.35
N SER A 349 8.88 15.33 -14.24
CA SER A 349 8.27 16.34 -13.39
C SER A 349 8.32 17.70 -14.08
N TYR A 350 7.20 18.42 -14.05
CA TYR A 350 7.06 19.77 -14.59
C TYR A 350 6.20 20.59 -13.64
N ASP A 351 6.52 21.87 -13.53
CA ASP A 351 5.57 22.84 -12.97
C ASP A 351 4.42 23.03 -13.95
N VAL A 352 3.21 23.15 -13.41
CA VAL A 352 1.96 23.28 -14.17
C VAL A 352 1.31 24.61 -13.85
N ILE A 353 0.81 25.28 -14.89
CA ILE A 353 -0.09 26.41 -14.76
C ILE A 353 -1.46 25.97 -15.23
N ASN A 354 -2.45 26.22 -14.40
CA ASN A 354 -3.86 26.11 -14.78
C ASN A 354 -4.45 27.51 -15.01
N PRO A 355 -4.57 27.99 -16.26
CA PRO A 355 -5.15 29.30 -16.57
C PRO A 355 -6.62 29.45 -16.15
N PHE A 356 -7.28 28.33 -15.86
CA PHE A 356 -8.70 28.27 -15.55
C PHE A 356 -8.99 28.12 -14.05
N ALA A 357 -7.95 28.05 -13.20
CA ALA A 357 -8.09 27.76 -11.76
C ALA A 357 -8.98 28.76 -11.01
N ASN A 358 -9.03 30.01 -11.47
CA ASN A 358 -9.87 31.07 -10.89
C ASN A 358 -11.32 31.09 -11.42
N ARG A 359 -11.64 30.26 -12.43
CA ARG A 359 -12.95 30.23 -13.09
C ARG A 359 -13.78 28.99 -12.76
N LEU A 360 -13.13 27.89 -12.37
CA LEU A 360 -13.80 26.66 -11.96
C LEU A 360 -14.00 26.66 -10.44
N ILE A 361 -15.24 26.85 -10.02
CA ILE A 361 -15.65 26.94 -8.62
C ILE A 361 -16.32 25.63 -8.23
N LEU A 362 -15.75 24.98 -7.22
CA LEU A 362 -16.35 23.80 -6.60
C LEU A 362 -17.66 24.18 -5.87
N PRO A 363 -18.63 23.25 -5.78
CA PRO A 363 -19.91 23.49 -5.11
C PRO A 363 -19.81 24.15 -3.72
N SER A 364 -20.77 25.03 -3.40
CA SER A 364 -20.93 25.56 -2.03
C SER A 364 -21.43 24.48 -1.06
N GLY A 365 -20.98 24.52 0.20
CA GLY A 365 -21.40 23.55 1.23
C GLY A 365 -20.52 22.30 1.34
N ILE A 366 -19.42 22.22 0.58
CA ILE A 366 -18.46 21.10 0.73
C ILE A 366 -17.69 21.21 2.05
N LYS A 367 -17.63 20.10 2.79
CA LYS A 367 -16.73 19.98 3.94
C LYS A 367 -15.29 20.21 3.48
N MET A 368 -14.59 21.11 4.18
CA MET A 368 -13.16 21.37 3.95
C MET A 368 -12.85 21.88 2.53
N ALA A 369 -13.74 22.73 1.98
CA ALA A 369 -13.64 23.29 0.63
C ALA A 369 -12.23 23.81 0.25
N ARG A 370 -11.51 24.45 1.19
CA ARG A 370 -10.12 24.91 0.97
C ARG A 370 -9.17 23.77 0.60
N ARG A 371 -9.18 22.67 1.38
CA ARG A 371 -8.31 21.51 1.14
C ARG A 371 -8.73 20.75 -0.10
N LEU A 372 -10.03 20.57 -0.32
CA LEU A 372 -10.53 19.91 -1.53
C LEU A 372 -10.18 20.70 -2.80
N ASN A 373 -10.28 22.03 -2.78
CA ASN A 373 -9.90 22.86 -3.91
C ASN A 373 -8.40 22.72 -4.24
N HIS A 374 -7.54 22.67 -3.21
CA HIS A 374 -6.13 22.40 -3.41
C HIS A 374 -5.90 21.00 -4.01
N GLN A 375 -6.51 19.95 -3.43
CA GLN A 375 -6.43 18.57 -3.93
C GLN A 375 -6.90 18.46 -5.39
N PHE A 376 -8.00 19.13 -5.74
CA PHE A 376 -8.52 19.14 -7.10
C PHE A 376 -7.55 19.80 -8.09
N ASN A 377 -6.95 20.94 -7.72
CA ASN A 377 -5.95 21.59 -8.57
C ASN A 377 -4.67 20.75 -8.71
N CYS A 378 -4.20 20.09 -7.64
CA CYS A 378 -3.11 19.13 -7.73
C CYS A 378 -3.47 17.95 -8.65
N PHE A 379 -4.72 17.47 -8.60
CA PHE A 379 -5.19 16.39 -9.47
C PHE A 379 -5.20 16.80 -10.94
N VAL A 380 -5.70 18.00 -11.25
CA VAL A 380 -5.64 18.60 -12.60
C VAL A 380 -4.19 18.75 -13.07
N ALA A 381 -3.28 19.18 -12.19
CA ALA A 381 -1.86 19.31 -12.52
C ALA A 381 -1.25 17.94 -12.88
N ASN A 382 -1.54 16.90 -12.12
CA ASN A 382 -1.08 15.54 -12.41
C ASN A 382 -1.64 14.99 -13.73
N ILE A 383 -2.89 15.27 -14.08
CA ILE A 383 -3.45 14.92 -15.40
C ILE A 383 -2.72 15.69 -16.51
N THR A 384 -2.41 16.96 -16.29
CA THR A 384 -1.64 17.77 -17.26
C THR A 384 -0.23 17.20 -17.46
N ILE A 385 0.42 16.73 -16.38
CA ILE A 385 1.74 16.07 -16.42
C ILE A 385 1.67 14.70 -17.10
N LEU A 386 0.59 13.94 -16.87
CA LEU A 386 0.35 12.68 -17.58
C LEU A 386 0.30 12.92 -19.10
N ASN A 387 -0.37 13.99 -19.51
CA ASN A 387 -0.48 14.41 -20.91
C ASN A 387 0.71 15.27 -21.41
N GLN A 388 1.85 15.30 -20.72
CA GLN A 388 2.94 16.27 -20.95
C GLN A 388 3.48 16.33 -22.39
N PHE A 389 3.36 15.26 -23.18
CA PHE A 389 3.81 15.23 -24.58
C PHE A 389 2.85 15.90 -25.55
N MET A 390 1.59 16.09 -25.15
CA MET A 390 0.54 16.75 -25.93
C MET A 390 0.24 18.18 -25.45
N ARG A 391 0.91 18.61 -24.37
CA ARG A 391 0.66 19.92 -23.75
C ARG A 391 1.72 20.93 -24.15
N LYS A 392 1.27 22.16 -24.38
CA LYS A 392 2.16 23.28 -24.64
C LYS A 392 2.88 23.71 -23.37
N LYS A 393 4.08 24.24 -23.54
CA LYS A 393 4.86 24.87 -22.47
C LYS A 393 4.85 26.38 -22.62
N ASP A 394 4.88 27.09 -21.50
CA ASP A 394 5.07 28.54 -21.48
C ASP A 394 6.55 28.92 -21.68
N SER A 395 6.85 30.22 -21.68
CA SER A 395 8.24 30.73 -21.78
C SER A 395 9.15 30.30 -20.61
N LYS A 396 8.59 29.85 -19.49
CA LYS A 396 9.32 29.35 -18.32
C LYS A 396 9.38 27.82 -18.28
N SER A 397 9.07 27.14 -19.40
CA SER A 397 9.04 25.67 -19.50
C SER A 397 8.01 24.96 -18.62
N ARG A 398 6.97 25.67 -18.16
CA ARG A 398 5.86 25.13 -17.37
C ARG A 398 4.76 24.59 -18.29
N LEU A 399 4.15 23.46 -17.96
CA LEU A 399 3.05 22.90 -18.74
C LEU A 399 1.78 23.72 -18.53
N ILE A 400 1.02 23.91 -19.61
CA ILE A 400 -0.25 24.64 -19.58
C ILE A 400 -1.42 23.66 -19.62
N THR A 401 -2.25 23.68 -18.58
CA THR A 401 -3.49 22.89 -18.51
C THR A 401 -4.47 23.31 -19.59
N THR A 402 -5.13 22.33 -20.20
CA THR A 402 -6.17 22.52 -21.22
C THR A 402 -7.57 22.22 -20.67
N LYS A 403 -8.61 22.56 -21.46
CA LYS A 403 -10.00 22.25 -21.10
C LYS A 403 -10.27 20.74 -21.04
N GLU A 404 -9.60 19.95 -21.86
CA GLU A 404 -9.68 18.49 -21.85
C GLU A 404 -9.22 17.93 -20.49
N ASP A 405 -8.09 18.42 -19.97
CA ASP A 405 -7.57 17.99 -18.67
C ASP A 405 -8.58 18.26 -17.54
N LEU A 406 -9.25 19.42 -17.58
CA LEU A 406 -10.30 19.76 -16.62
C LEU A 406 -11.52 18.84 -16.76
N LEU A 407 -11.90 18.49 -17.97
CA LEU A 407 -13.03 17.60 -18.23
C LEU A 407 -12.73 16.19 -17.71
N THR A 408 -11.55 15.65 -18.00
CA THR A 408 -11.07 14.39 -17.44
C THR A 408 -11.02 14.45 -15.91
N ALA A 409 -10.49 15.55 -15.34
CA ALA A 409 -10.41 15.74 -13.90
C ALA A 409 -11.79 15.73 -13.25
N VAL A 410 -12.74 16.50 -13.78
CA VAL A 410 -14.11 16.53 -13.27
C VAL A 410 -14.76 15.15 -13.39
N ASN A 411 -14.61 14.45 -14.51
CA ASN A 411 -15.22 13.13 -14.70
C ASN A 411 -14.76 12.11 -13.67
N SER A 412 -13.44 11.97 -13.50
CA SER A 412 -12.85 10.94 -12.64
C SER A 412 -12.90 11.32 -11.16
N PHE A 413 -12.80 12.61 -10.83
CA PHE A 413 -12.76 13.10 -9.45
C PHE A 413 -14.15 13.44 -8.88
N PHE A 414 -15.22 13.45 -9.72
CA PHE A 414 -16.57 13.83 -9.29
C PHE A 414 -17.08 13.02 -8.10
N ASN A 415 -16.92 11.70 -8.13
CA ASN A 415 -17.36 10.82 -7.04
C ASN A 415 -16.61 11.16 -5.73
N CYS A 416 -15.34 11.54 -5.83
CA CYS A 416 -14.54 11.96 -4.68
C CYS A 416 -15.05 13.29 -4.08
N ILE A 417 -15.42 14.26 -4.93
CA ILE A 417 -16.04 15.51 -4.50
C ILE A 417 -17.38 15.23 -3.81
N PHE A 418 -18.19 14.36 -4.43
CA PHE A 418 -19.51 14.02 -3.91
C PHE A 418 -19.44 13.41 -2.52
N LEU A 419 -18.51 12.49 -2.27
CA LEU A 419 -18.31 11.88 -0.94
C LEU A 419 -17.94 12.90 0.16
N LYS A 420 -17.45 14.10 -0.19
CA LYS A 420 -17.19 15.18 0.78
C LYS A 420 -18.36 16.17 0.93
N VAL A 421 -19.27 16.20 -0.03
CA VAL A 421 -20.55 16.94 0.09
C VAL A 421 -21.52 16.13 0.94
N ASP A 422 -21.49 14.81 0.77
CA ASP A 422 -22.35 13.90 1.49
C ASP A 422 -21.98 13.81 2.97
N ASP A 423 -23.00 13.63 3.80
CA ASP A 423 -22.85 13.35 5.22
C ASP A 423 -22.68 11.86 5.52
N LEU A 424 -23.05 10.99 4.58
CA LEU A 424 -22.89 9.55 4.68
C LEU A 424 -21.63 9.06 3.94
N ASP A 425 -20.97 8.04 4.49
CA ASP A 425 -19.89 7.33 3.81
C ASP A 425 -20.40 6.48 2.63
N SER A 426 -19.48 5.99 1.79
CA SER A 426 -19.82 5.21 0.58
C SER A 426 -20.72 4.00 0.87
N SER A 427 -20.36 3.18 1.86
CA SER A 427 -21.08 1.93 2.14
C SER A 427 -22.44 2.20 2.79
N THR A 428 -22.52 3.15 3.73
CA THR A 428 -23.80 3.56 4.34
C THR A 428 -24.74 4.17 3.30
N ARG A 429 -24.22 4.99 2.37
CA ARG A 429 -25.00 5.56 1.28
C ARG A 429 -25.56 4.47 0.36
N GLN A 430 -24.74 3.50 -0.04
CA GLN A 430 -25.18 2.36 -0.84
C GLN A 430 -26.25 1.53 -0.12
N PHE A 431 -26.09 1.29 1.19
CA PHE A 431 -27.11 0.64 2.00
C PHE A 431 -28.43 1.42 2.00
N PHE A 432 -28.38 2.75 2.14
CA PHE A 432 -29.58 3.58 2.17
C PHE A 432 -30.33 3.58 0.84
N GLU A 433 -29.63 3.62 -0.30
CA GLU A 433 -30.28 3.50 -1.61
C GLU A 433 -30.90 2.11 -1.83
N LYS A 434 -30.22 1.04 -1.40
CA LYS A 434 -30.81 -0.33 -1.40
C LYS A 434 -32.07 -0.41 -0.52
N LEU A 435 -32.07 0.27 0.64
CA LEU A 435 -33.24 0.37 1.52
C LEU A 435 -34.40 1.12 0.88
N LYS A 436 -34.15 2.26 0.21
CA LYS A 436 -35.19 2.99 -0.54
C LYS A 436 -35.79 2.13 -1.65
N ALA A 437 -34.94 1.43 -2.41
CA ALA A 437 -35.37 0.52 -3.47
C ALA A 437 -36.25 -0.62 -2.93
N TYR A 438 -35.89 -1.19 -1.77
CA TYR A 438 -36.71 -2.18 -1.07
C TYR A 438 -38.11 -1.65 -0.73
N ILE A 439 -38.21 -0.44 -0.19
CA ILE A 439 -39.48 0.17 0.21
C ILE A 439 -40.36 0.46 -1.01
N ILE A 440 -39.80 1.02 -2.08
CA ILE A 440 -40.53 1.30 -3.33
C ILE A 440 -41.06 -0.01 -3.93
N LYS A 441 -40.20 -1.04 -4.05
CA LYS A 441 -40.54 -2.31 -4.69
C LYS A 441 -41.67 -3.04 -3.96
N ASN A 442 -41.66 -3.01 -2.63
CA ASN A 442 -42.67 -3.68 -1.80
C ASN A 442 -43.86 -2.78 -1.44
N LYS A 443 -43.91 -1.54 -1.97
CA LYS A 443 -44.97 -0.55 -1.73
C LYS A 443 -45.34 -0.42 -0.25
N LEU A 444 -44.33 -0.39 0.63
CA LEU A 444 -44.58 -0.37 2.07
C LEU A 444 -45.26 0.94 2.48
N THR A 445 -46.47 0.81 3.01
CA THR A 445 -47.29 1.94 3.44
C THR A 445 -46.59 2.74 4.53
N GLY A 446 -46.44 4.05 4.31
CA GLY A 446 -45.84 4.96 5.28
C GLY A 446 -44.32 4.85 5.44
N TYR A 447 -43.62 4.16 4.53
CA TYR A 447 -42.16 3.94 4.56
C TYR A 447 -41.68 3.24 5.85
N LEU A 448 -42.54 2.39 6.42
CA LEU A 448 -42.27 1.64 7.65
C LEU A 448 -41.57 0.31 7.33
N PHE A 449 -40.53 -0.01 8.09
CA PHE A 449 -39.80 -1.28 7.96
C PHE A 449 -39.19 -1.72 9.30
N THR A 450 -38.85 -3.00 9.41
CA THR A 450 -38.13 -3.56 10.56
C THR A 450 -36.72 -3.98 10.19
N GLN A 451 -35.84 -4.05 11.19
CA GLN A 451 -34.48 -4.57 10.99
C GLN A 451 -34.48 -5.99 10.40
N ARG A 452 -35.45 -6.84 10.82
CA ARG A 452 -35.54 -8.24 10.36
C ARG A 452 -35.86 -8.32 8.87
N GLU A 453 -36.81 -7.53 8.39
CA GLU A 453 -37.19 -7.49 6.98
C GLU A 453 -36.03 -7.03 6.10
N VAL A 454 -35.38 -5.93 6.47
CA VAL A 454 -34.21 -5.39 5.74
C VAL A 454 -33.07 -6.40 5.72
N ARG A 455 -32.81 -7.06 6.85
CA ARG A 455 -31.79 -8.11 6.96
C ARG A 455 -32.06 -9.28 6.00
N CYS A 456 -33.30 -9.76 5.96
CA CYS A 456 -33.71 -10.86 5.09
C CYS A 456 -33.67 -10.47 3.61
N TYR A 457 -34.09 -9.24 3.27
CA TYR A 457 -34.11 -8.78 1.88
C TYR A 457 -32.71 -8.50 1.33
N LEU A 458 -31.85 -7.83 2.11
CA LEU A 458 -30.49 -7.46 1.70
C LEU A 458 -29.46 -8.57 1.96
N ASN A 459 -29.86 -9.65 2.63
CA ASN A 459 -28.99 -10.76 3.04
C ASN A 459 -27.75 -10.30 3.85
N LEU A 460 -27.94 -9.33 4.74
CA LEU A 460 -26.88 -8.79 5.58
C LEU A 460 -26.90 -9.39 6.99
N SER A 461 -25.79 -9.30 7.73
CA SER A 461 -25.76 -9.71 9.14
C SER A 461 -26.52 -8.73 10.04
N LYS A 462 -27.02 -9.20 11.21
CA LYS A 462 -27.70 -8.33 12.19
C LYS A 462 -26.80 -7.15 12.60
N THR A 463 -25.53 -7.42 12.84
CA THR A 463 -24.54 -6.41 13.27
C THR A 463 -24.33 -5.33 12.22
N MET A 464 -24.20 -5.70 10.95
CA MET A 464 -24.02 -4.74 9.85
C MET A 464 -25.25 -3.85 9.66
N VAL A 465 -26.45 -4.44 9.63
CA VAL A 465 -27.70 -3.67 9.51
C VAL A 465 -27.85 -2.74 10.71
N ASN A 466 -27.55 -3.20 11.93
CA ASN A 466 -27.59 -2.34 13.12
C ASN A 466 -26.64 -1.15 12.98
N ARG A 467 -25.41 -1.39 12.54
CA ARG A 467 -24.41 -0.34 12.31
C ARG A 467 -24.94 0.73 11.35
N TYR A 468 -25.47 0.33 10.19
CA TYR A 468 -26.00 1.28 9.22
C TYR A 468 -27.23 2.03 9.70
N LEU A 469 -28.17 1.33 10.35
CA LEU A 469 -29.35 1.98 10.92
C LEU A 469 -28.95 2.99 12.01
N SER A 470 -27.98 2.67 12.87
CA SER A 470 -27.47 3.61 13.87
C SER A 470 -26.89 4.87 13.22
N VAL A 471 -26.10 4.75 12.16
CA VAL A 471 -25.58 5.90 11.42
C VAL A 471 -26.72 6.73 10.82
N LEU A 472 -27.69 6.08 10.15
CA LEU A 472 -28.83 6.78 9.55
C LEU A 472 -29.72 7.49 10.58
N ILE A 473 -29.86 6.93 11.79
CA ILE A 473 -30.58 7.58 12.90
C ILE A 473 -29.80 8.79 13.41
N ASN A 474 -28.50 8.64 13.63
CA ASN A 474 -27.64 9.72 14.11
C ASN A 474 -27.59 10.90 13.12
N HIS A 475 -27.71 10.62 11.82
CA HIS A 475 -27.80 11.62 10.76
C HIS A 475 -29.25 12.01 10.41
N GLU A 476 -30.24 11.58 11.21
CA GLU A 476 -31.66 11.97 11.06
C GLU A 476 -32.34 11.58 9.73
N TYR A 477 -31.75 10.65 8.98
CA TYR A 477 -32.37 10.12 7.76
C TYR A 477 -33.56 9.21 8.07
N ILE A 478 -33.53 8.53 9.21
CA ILE A 478 -34.58 7.62 9.67
C ILE A 478 -34.87 7.85 11.17
N TYR A 479 -36.10 7.57 11.60
CA TYR A 479 -36.47 7.58 13.02
C TYR A 479 -37.13 6.27 13.45
N ILE A 480 -37.05 5.98 14.74
CA ILE A 480 -37.77 4.88 15.38
C ILE A 480 -39.20 5.33 15.66
N VAL A 481 -40.19 4.61 15.13
CA VAL A 481 -41.62 4.95 15.29
C VAL A 481 -42.26 4.17 16.44
N SER A 482 -41.92 2.90 16.59
CA SER A 482 -42.50 2.04 17.64
C SER A 482 -41.67 0.77 17.83
N GLY A 483 -41.87 0.07 18.93
CA GLY A 483 -41.29 -1.25 19.19
C GLY A 483 -40.53 -1.32 20.52
N PRO A 484 -40.74 -2.37 21.34
CA PRO A 484 -39.97 -2.56 22.56
C PRO A 484 -38.59 -3.15 22.23
N SER A 485 -37.58 -2.85 23.05
CA SER A 485 -36.20 -3.36 22.91
C SER A 485 -36.15 -4.88 22.68
N ASN A 486 -37.08 -5.63 23.29
CA ASN A 486 -37.13 -7.09 23.22
C ASN A 486 -37.79 -7.68 21.96
N LYS A 487 -38.67 -6.95 21.25
CA LYS A 487 -39.36 -7.44 20.03
C LYS A 487 -38.85 -6.81 18.74
N GLY A 488 -38.02 -5.77 18.85
CA GLY A 488 -37.43 -5.05 17.73
C GLY A 488 -38.17 -3.77 17.37
N PHE A 489 -37.43 -2.82 16.83
CA PHE A 489 -37.93 -1.50 16.44
C PHE A 489 -38.51 -1.51 15.01
N LYS A 490 -39.55 -0.70 14.81
CA LYS A 490 -40.04 -0.25 13.51
C LYS A 490 -39.43 1.12 13.21
N TYR A 491 -38.85 1.23 12.03
CA TYR A 491 -38.20 2.44 11.54
C TYR A 491 -39.03 3.07 10.43
N LYS A 492 -38.87 4.38 10.25
CA LYS A 492 -39.47 5.14 9.14
C LYS A 492 -38.42 6.06 8.53
N ILE A 493 -38.42 6.18 7.20
CA ILE A 493 -37.61 7.18 6.51
C ILE A 493 -38.21 8.57 6.75
N ALA A 494 -37.38 9.47 7.28
CA ALA A 494 -37.73 10.86 7.54
C ALA A 494 -37.39 11.76 6.36
N VAL A 495 -36.20 11.57 5.79
CA VAL A 495 -35.67 12.37 4.69
C VAL A 495 -35.53 11.48 3.46
N TRP A 496 -36.30 11.80 2.42
CA TRP A 496 -36.17 11.18 1.10
C TRP A 496 -35.33 12.06 0.19
N ASP A 497 -34.01 11.96 0.30
CA ASP A 497 -33.10 12.69 -0.57
C ASP A 497 -32.97 12.02 -1.94
N ASP A 498 -33.00 12.82 -3.00
CA ASP A 498 -32.77 12.38 -4.38
C ASP A 498 -31.30 12.65 -4.74
N THR A 499 -30.46 11.70 -4.35
CA THR A 499 -29.00 11.79 -4.49
C THR A 499 -28.57 11.79 -5.96
N GLU A 500 -29.25 11.04 -6.82
CA GLU A 500 -28.96 11.01 -8.26
C GLU A 500 -29.27 12.35 -8.93
N LYS A 501 -30.42 12.96 -8.62
CA LYS A 501 -30.76 14.29 -9.14
C LYS A 501 -29.77 15.34 -8.67
N PHE A 502 -29.33 15.27 -7.41
CA PHE A 502 -28.32 16.18 -6.86
C PHE A 502 -26.94 15.97 -7.51
N LYS A 503 -26.47 14.72 -7.66
CA LYS A 503 -25.25 14.37 -8.41
C LYS A 503 -25.30 14.93 -9.83
N ASN A 504 -26.40 14.68 -10.54
CA ASN A 504 -26.56 15.13 -11.92
C ASN A 504 -26.57 16.66 -12.04
N LYS A 505 -27.19 17.36 -11.08
CA LYS A 505 -27.17 18.82 -11.03
C LYS A 505 -25.76 19.36 -10.84
N LEU A 506 -25.04 18.88 -9.82
CA LEU A 506 -23.66 19.29 -9.53
C LEU A 506 -22.73 19.04 -10.72
N LYS A 507 -22.85 17.86 -11.34
CA LYS A 507 -22.04 17.49 -12.51
C LYS A 507 -22.32 18.42 -13.70
N LYS A 508 -23.60 18.70 -13.98
CA LYS A 508 -24.02 19.65 -15.02
C LYS A 508 -23.49 21.06 -14.76
N ASP A 509 -23.48 21.51 -13.51
CA ASP A 509 -22.99 22.84 -13.14
C ASP A 509 -21.48 22.97 -13.40
N LEU A 510 -20.67 21.96 -13.02
CA LEU A 510 -19.24 21.93 -13.32
C LEU A 510 -18.96 21.89 -14.83
N TYR A 511 -19.69 21.07 -15.60
CA TYR A 511 -19.54 21.07 -17.05
C TYR A 511 -19.94 22.38 -17.69
N ARG A 512 -20.99 23.03 -17.19
CA ARG A 512 -21.43 24.34 -17.69
C ARG A 512 -20.34 25.39 -17.45
N GLN A 513 -19.65 25.34 -16.31
CA GLN A 513 -18.49 26.21 -16.05
C GLN A 513 -17.38 25.93 -17.07
N ILE A 514 -17.02 24.66 -17.30
CA ILE A 514 -15.97 24.28 -18.26
C ILE A 514 -16.32 24.73 -19.69
N LYS A 515 -17.56 24.56 -20.13
CA LYS A 515 -18.02 25.00 -21.46
C LYS A 515 -17.97 26.52 -21.67
N LYS A 516 -17.96 27.31 -20.59
CA LYS A 516 -17.86 28.78 -20.63
C LYS A 516 -16.41 29.30 -20.63
N LEU A 517 -15.44 28.46 -20.27
CA LEU A 517 -14.01 28.75 -20.44
C LEU A 517 -13.69 28.78 -21.93
#